data_AF-A0A291DD06-F1
#
_entry.id   AF-A0A291DD06-F1
#
_cell.length_a   1.000
_cell.length_b   1.000
_cell.length_c   1.000
_cell.angle_alpha   90.00
_cell.angle_beta   90.00
_cell.angle_gamma   90.00
#
_symmetry.space_group_name_H-M   'P 1'
#
loop_
_entity.id
_entity.type
_entity.pdbx_description
1 polymer ?
#
loop_
_entity_poly.entity_id
_entity_poly.type
_entity_poly.pdbx_seq_one_letter_code
_entity_poly.pdbx_strand_id
1 'polypeptide(L)'
;MVARTDVSVLADTLNEIVNGARRDLAEIAQALIDTPDEMKREVMLESMYGLVSDYGDAAAVESLGWYLAVRAEAVGLDDGFQPALPDQMPEDVVNASTRWALGELMRGEDLDKALKSLNGVLDRLVKKLGRESIVHAADSDPKKPRWARVPHGQTCAWCLMLASRGWVYLDAQSAGAARQWHADCDCQIVPAWGKKTPKIAGYDPDALHAQYEAARDAVVARKQGKHGYSPSLAEVASSWREMYNRGRGESVQMPKVLRDYSSGWPEYLELLRPGQWQHILARHGEGGNAPTTFGTLDPGDIAILLLGVVQTPRSEWEPGKFPETYVITKEIPRIGKILVAVSKEDDKLKVESIYPFR
;
A
#
# COMPACT_ATOMS: atom_id res chain seq x y z
N MET A 1 -3.95 10.17 27.44
CA MET A 1 -5.00 9.71 26.49
C MET A 1 -4.38 9.85 25.10
N VAL A 2 -4.39 8.79 24.28
CA VAL A 2 -3.68 8.78 23.00
C VAL A 2 -4.13 9.92 22.08
N ALA A 3 -3.17 10.73 21.64
CA ALA A 3 -3.33 11.79 20.65
C ALA A 3 -2.86 11.34 19.26
N ARG A 4 -3.18 12.13 18.23
CA ARG A 4 -2.73 11.87 16.84
C ARG A 4 -1.21 11.88 16.70
N THR A 5 -0.54 12.72 17.49
CA THR A 5 0.93 12.81 17.53
C THR A 5 1.54 11.48 17.97
N ASP A 6 1.01 10.86 19.02
CA ASP A 6 1.52 9.59 19.55
C ASP A 6 1.40 8.45 18.54
N VAL A 7 0.29 8.42 17.79
CA VAL A 7 0.08 7.46 16.69
C VAL A 7 1.08 7.69 15.54
N SER A 8 1.41 8.96 15.27
CA SER A 8 2.34 9.31 14.20
C SER A 8 3.76 8.95 14.58
N VAL A 9 4.18 9.22 15.83
CA VAL A 9 5.49 8.81 16.35
C VAL A 9 5.69 7.29 16.20
N LEU A 10 4.73 6.47 16.61
CA LEU A 10 4.84 5.01 16.44
C LEU A 10 4.95 4.61 14.96
N ALA A 11 4.14 5.22 14.09
CA ALA A 11 4.19 4.93 12.66
C ALA A 11 5.55 5.29 12.04
N ASP A 12 6.09 6.46 12.38
CA ASP A 12 7.38 6.95 11.90
C ASP A 12 8.53 6.06 12.40
N THR A 13 8.54 5.69 13.69
CA THR A 13 9.53 4.75 14.25
C THR A 13 9.52 3.40 13.53
N LEU A 14 8.33 2.82 13.29
CA LEU A 14 8.23 1.56 12.55
C LEU A 14 8.70 1.69 11.09
N ASN A 15 8.44 2.85 10.47
CA ASN A 15 8.92 3.14 9.12
C ASN A 15 10.46 3.29 9.07
N GLU A 16 11.06 3.93 10.06
CA GLU A 16 12.51 4.06 10.17
C GLU A 16 13.21 2.70 10.34
N ILE A 17 12.66 1.82 11.17
CA ILE A 17 13.15 0.45 11.37
C ILE A 17 13.08 -0.34 10.05
N VAL A 18 11.94 -0.30 9.35
CA VAL A 18 11.80 -0.96 8.04
C VAL A 18 12.77 -0.36 7.02
N ASN A 19 12.95 0.96 7.00
CA ASN A 19 13.90 1.60 6.09
C ASN A 19 15.35 1.16 6.36
N GLY A 20 15.70 0.83 7.61
CA GLY A 20 16.96 0.15 7.95
C GLY A 20 17.05 -1.22 7.28
N ALA A 21 16.07 -2.09 7.51
CA ALA A 21 16.02 -3.43 6.91
C ALA A 21 16.12 -3.41 5.38
N ARG A 22 15.47 -2.43 4.74
CA ARG A 22 15.51 -2.24 3.27
C ARG A 22 16.88 -1.85 2.75
N ARG A 23 17.65 -1.06 3.51
CA ARG A 23 19.04 -0.70 3.14
C ARG A 23 19.94 -1.92 3.20
N ASP A 24 19.86 -2.68 4.30
CA ASP A 24 20.67 -3.88 4.48
C ASP A 24 20.33 -4.94 3.41
N LEU A 25 19.05 -5.13 3.09
CA LEU A 25 18.64 -6.01 1.99
C LEU A 25 19.22 -5.56 0.64
N ALA A 26 19.24 -4.25 0.37
CA ALA A 26 19.81 -3.72 -0.86
C ALA A 26 21.33 -3.97 -0.94
N GLU A 27 22.05 -3.84 0.18
CA GLU A 27 23.48 -4.17 0.25
C GLU A 27 23.75 -5.65 -0.01
N ILE A 28 22.94 -6.54 0.59
CA ILE A 28 23.01 -7.99 0.37
C ILE A 28 22.74 -8.32 -1.11
N ALA A 29 21.71 -7.73 -1.70
CA ALA A 29 21.39 -7.96 -3.10
C ALA A 29 22.49 -7.46 -4.04
N GLN A 30 23.08 -6.31 -3.75
CA GLN A 30 24.19 -5.76 -4.52
C GLN A 30 25.42 -6.69 -4.51
N ALA A 31 25.72 -7.31 -3.36
CA ALA A 31 26.81 -8.28 -3.24
C ALA A 31 26.55 -9.58 -4.03
N LEU A 32 25.29 -9.89 -4.33
CA LEU A 32 24.88 -11.12 -4.99
C LEU A 32 24.65 -10.97 -6.51
N ILE A 33 24.78 -9.77 -7.07
CA ILE A 33 24.37 -9.47 -8.46
C ILE A 33 25.01 -10.40 -9.49
N ASP A 34 26.31 -10.68 -9.36
CA ASP A 34 27.11 -11.50 -10.27
C ASP A 34 27.16 -12.99 -9.88
N THR A 35 26.37 -13.40 -8.88
CA THR A 35 26.34 -14.79 -8.41
C THR A 35 25.29 -15.63 -9.17
N PRO A 36 25.44 -16.97 -9.23
CA PRO A 36 24.40 -17.85 -9.78
C PRO A 36 23.08 -17.72 -9.03
N ASP A 37 21.94 -17.84 -9.73
CA ASP A 37 20.61 -17.64 -9.13
C ASP A 37 20.29 -18.63 -8.00
N GLU A 38 20.89 -19.81 -8.01
CA GLU A 38 20.80 -20.77 -6.91
C GLU A 38 21.42 -20.21 -5.63
N MET A 39 22.61 -19.62 -5.73
CA MET A 39 23.28 -18.95 -4.62
C MET A 39 22.48 -17.73 -4.14
N LYS A 40 21.97 -16.91 -5.08
CA LYS A 40 21.09 -15.77 -4.73
C LYS A 40 19.90 -16.25 -3.89
N ARG A 41 19.26 -17.35 -4.27
CA ARG A 41 18.09 -17.88 -3.57
C ARG A 41 18.42 -18.34 -2.16
N GLU A 42 19.48 -19.12 -1.98
CA GLU A 42 19.88 -19.64 -0.67
C GLU A 42 20.25 -18.51 0.28
N VAL A 43 21.12 -17.60 -0.17
CA VAL A 43 21.54 -16.45 0.64
C VAL A 43 20.36 -15.54 0.95
N MET A 44 19.44 -15.31 0.00
CA MET A 44 18.26 -14.48 0.26
C MET A 44 17.29 -15.10 1.27
N LEU A 45 17.17 -16.43 1.34
CA LEU A 45 16.33 -17.07 2.35
C LEU A 45 16.89 -16.84 3.76
N GLU A 46 18.17 -17.13 3.95
CA GLU A 46 18.87 -16.90 5.23
C GLU A 46 18.87 -15.42 5.61
N SER A 47 19.22 -14.54 4.67
CA SER A 47 19.28 -13.08 4.88
C SER A 47 17.93 -12.51 5.27
N MET A 48 16.86 -12.91 4.57
CA MET A 48 15.51 -12.42 4.88
C MET A 48 15.05 -12.85 6.26
N TYR A 49 15.40 -14.08 6.68
CA TYR A 49 15.10 -14.52 8.04
C TYR A 49 15.86 -13.70 9.08
N GLY A 50 17.17 -13.52 8.91
CA GLY A 50 18.00 -12.68 9.80
C GLY A 50 17.47 -11.25 9.90
N LEU A 51 17.20 -10.61 8.76
CA LEU A 51 16.65 -9.24 8.72
C LEU A 51 15.27 -9.15 9.39
N VAL A 52 14.37 -10.10 9.15
CA VAL A 52 13.05 -10.10 9.81
C VAL A 52 13.18 -10.33 11.32
N SER A 53 14.12 -11.17 11.75
CA SER A 53 14.38 -11.41 13.18
C SER A 53 14.89 -10.14 13.85
N ASP A 54 16.00 -9.57 13.36
CA ASP A 54 16.68 -8.45 14.00
C ASP A 54 15.82 -7.18 14.00
N TYR A 55 15.26 -6.81 12.85
CA TYR A 55 14.44 -5.62 12.73
C TYR A 55 13.03 -5.83 13.30
N GLY A 56 12.53 -7.07 13.28
CA GLY A 56 11.31 -7.45 13.97
C GLY A 56 11.43 -7.23 15.47
N ASP A 57 12.55 -7.66 16.08
CA ASP A 57 12.84 -7.44 17.50
C ASP A 57 12.87 -5.96 17.86
N ALA A 58 13.56 -5.15 17.06
CA ALA A 58 13.57 -3.71 17.23
C ALA A 58 12.15 -3.13 17.18
N ALA A 59 11.34 -3.52 16.18
CA ALA A 59 9.95 -3.09 16.07
C ALA A 59 9.10 -3.52 17.28
N ALA A 60 9.33 -4.73 17.79
CA ALA A 60 8.63 -5.29 18.94
C ALA A 60 8.93 -4.52 20.23
N VAL A 61 10.21 -4.21 20.48
CA VAL A 61 10.67 -3.45 21.64
C VAL A 61 10.13 -2.02 21.61
N GLU A 62 10.27 -1.31 20.49
CA GLU A 62 9.79 0.07 20.36
C GLU A 62 8.27 0.15 20.52
N SER A 63 7.53 -0.79 19.92
CA SER A 63 6.06 -0.82 20.03
C SER A 63 5.60 -1.12 21.45
N LEU A 64 6.32 -1.98 22.18
CA LEU A 64 6.04 -2.29 23.58
C LEU A 64 6.36 -1.10 24.50
N GLY A 65 7.49 -0.43 24.26
CA GLY A 65 7.86 0.80 24.96
C GLY A 65 6.81 1.89 24.78
N TRP A 66 6.35 2.09 23.54
CA TRP A 66 5.24 3.00 23.23
C TRP A 66 3.95 2.62 23.97
N TYR A 67 3.58 1.34 23.99
CA TYR A 67 2.40 0.88 24.71
C TYR A 67 2.48 1.21 26.21
N LEU A 68 3.63 0.92 26.84
CA LEU A 68 3.86 1.18 28.26
C LEU A 68 3.83 2.67 28.58
N ALA A 69 4.40 3.52 27.72
CA ALA A 69 4.36 4.97 27.88
C ALA A 69 2.91 5.49 27.86
N VAL A 70 2.13 5.08 26.87
CA VAL A 70 0.71 5.46 26.75
C VAL A 70 -0.10 4.92 27.93
N ARG A 71 0.15 3.68 28.36
CA ARG A 71 -0.52 3.07 29.51
C ARG A 71 -0.22 3.83 30.80
N ALA A 72 1.04 4.19 31.03
CA ALA A 72 1.47 4.94 32.21
C ALA A 72 0.68 6.25 32.35
N GLU A 73 0.50 6.99 31.25
CA GLU A 73 -0.31 8.20 31.24
C GLU A 73 -1.81 7.95 31.45
N ALA A 74 -2.33 6.84 30.92
CA ALA A 74 -3.76 6.56 30.94
C ALA A 74 -4.25 6.00 32.29
N VAL A 75 -3.49 5.07 32.87
CA VAL A 75 -3.91 4.25 34.02
C VAL A 75 -2.78 3.93 35.00
N GLY A 76 -1.58 4.47 34.80
CA GLY A 76 -0.39 4.22 35.62
C GLY A 76 0.30 2.87 35.36
N LEU A 77 1.42 2.65 36.03
CA LEU A 77 2.18 1.38 36.04
C LEU A 77 2.41 0.83 37.46
N ASP A 78 1.72 1.39 38.46
CA ASP A 78 1.89 1.02 39.89
C ASP A 78 1.47 -0.42 40.21
N ASP A 79 0.74 -1.05 39.29
CA ASP A 79 0.34 -2.46 39.37
C ASP A 79 1.43 -3.44 38.91
N GLY A 80 2.62 -2.95 38.57
CA GLY A 80 3.76 -3.77 38.18
C GLY A 80 3.60 -4.46 36.83
N PHE A 81 2.71 -3.98 35.97
CA PHE A 81 2.46 -4.57 34.66
C PHE A 81 3.72 -4.55 33.78
N GLN A 82 4.15 -5.75 33.36
CA GLN A 82 5.33 -5.99 32.52
C GLN A 82 4.98 -7.07 31.49
N PRO A 83 4.51 -6.68 30.29
CA PRO A 83 4.19 -7.63 29.22
C PRO A 83 5.45 -8.26 28.63
N ALA A 84 5.36 -9.53 28.23
CA ALA A 84 6.42 -10.19 27.47
C ALA A 84 6.42 -9.70 26.01
N LEU A 85 7.56 -9.78 25.36
CA LEU A 85 7.63 -9.67 23.89
C LEU A 85 6.96 -10.90 23.26
N PRO A 86 6.32 -10.73 22.08
CA PRO A 86 5.77 -11.87 21.34
C PRO A 86 6.90 -12.79 20.85
N ASP A 87 6.56 -14.04 20.58
CA ASP A 87 7.47 -14.98 19.90
C ASP A 87 7.89 -14.42 18.53
N GLN A 88 9.12 -14.74 18.13
CA GLN A 88 9.63 -14.41 16.80
C GLN A 88 8.75 -14.98 15.69
N MET A 89 8.86 -14.36 14.51
CA MET A 89 8.26 -14.91 13.31
C MET A 89 8.88 -16.29 13.00
N PRO A 90 8.08 -17.36 12.87
CA PRO A 90 8.62 -18.67 12.51
C PRO A 90 9.38 -18.63 11.19
N GLU A 91 10.56 -19.25 11.15
CA GLU A 91 11.44 -19.24 10.00
C GLU A 91 10.74 -19.77 8.72
N ASP A 92 9.91 -20.79 8.85
CA ASP A 92 9.14 -21.36 7.75
C ASP A 92 8.15 -20.36 7.13
N VAL A 93 7.53 -19.50 7.95
CA VAL A 93 6.63 -18.42 7.50
C VAL A 93 7.40 -17.34 6.75
N VAL A 94 8.59 -16.96 7.26
CA VAL A 94 9.46 -16.00 6.58
C VAL A 94 9.93 -16.58 5.25
N ASN A 95 10.49 -17.79 5.26
CA ASN A 95 10.96 -18.49 4.08
C ASN A 95 9.86 -18.72 3.04
N ALA A 96 8.63 -19.04 3.44
CA ALA A 96 7.50 -19.14 2.50
C ALA A 96 7.20 -17.81 1.81
N SER A 97 7.23 -16.70 2.54
CA SER A 97 7.02 -15.36 1.98
C SER A 97 8.18 -14.94 1.07
N THR A 98 9.41 -15.26 1.46
CA THR A 98 10.62 -15.02 0.67
C THR A 98 10.62 -15.80 -0.64
N ARG A 99 10.28 -17.10 -0.61
CA ARG A 99 10.16 -17.93 -1.83
C ARG A 99 9.12 -17.37 -2.79
N TRP A 100 7.99 -16.88 -2.28
CA TRP A 100 6.99 -16.20 -3.10
C TRP A 100 7.57 -14.94 -3.77
N ALA A 101 8.28 -14.10 -3.02
CA ALA A 101 8.90 -12.89 -3.55
C ALA A 101 10.01 -13.17 -4.58
N LEU A 102 10.77 -14.24 -4.38
CA LEU A 102 11.79 -14.74 -5.32
C LEU A 102 11.18 -15.42 -6.55
N GLY A 103 9.86 -15.61 -6.61
CA GLY A 103 9.18 -16.17 -7.77
C GLY A 103 9.39 -15.38 -9.06
N GLU A 104 9.72 -14.09 -8.97
CA GLU A 104 10.15 -13.27 -10.12
C GLU A 104 11.51 -13.75 -10.65
N LEU A 105 12.52 -13.89 -9.78
CA LEU A 105 13.84 -14.41 -10.14
C LEU A 105 13.77 -15.80 -10.80
N MET A 106 12.88 -16.67 -10.27
CA MET A 106 12.63 -18.00 -10.84
C MET A 106 12.04 -17.97 -12.27
N ARG A 107 11.44 -16.86 -12.68
CA ARG A 107 10.89 -16.65 -14.03
C ARG A 107 11.91 -16.01 -14.98
N GLY A 108 13.17 -15.85 -14.57
CA GLY A 108 14.23 -15.23 -15.36
C GLY A 108 14.16 -13.70 -15.37
N GLU A 109 13.45 -13.10 -14.42
CA GLU A 109 13.42 -11.65 -14.21
C GLU A 109 14.68 -11.19 -13.45
N ASP A 110 14.98 -9.89 -13.53
CA ASP A 110 16.12 -9.31 -12.82
C ASP A 110 15.94 -9.26 -11.29
N LEU A 111 17.07 -9.09 -10.60
CA LEU A 111 17.12 -9.02 -9.14
C LEU A 111 16.35 -7.80 -8.60
N ASP A 112 16.23 -6.72 -9.37
CA ASP A 112 15.53 -5.50 -8.96
C ASP A 112 14.02 -5.72 -8.80
N LYS A 113 13.41 -6.50 -9.71
CA LYS A 113 12.01 -6.92 -9.57
C LYS A 113 11.78 -7.81 -8.35
N ALA A 114 12.69 -8.75 -8.09
CA ALA A 114 12.63 -9.58 -6.89
C ALA A 114 12.80 -8.73 -5.62
N LEU A 115 13.70 -7.75 -5.62
CA LEU A 115 13.93 -6.80 -4.53
C LEU A 115 12.68 -6.00 -4.15
N LYS A 116 11.89 -5.54 -5.12
CA LYS A 116 10.61 -4.85 -4.84
C LYS A 116 9.67 -5.73 -4.01
N SER A 117 9.52 -6.99 -4.38
CA SER A 117 8.68 -7.96 -3.66
C SER A 117 9.25 -8.31 -2.28
N LEU A 118 10.58 -8.48 -2.18
CA LEU A 118 11.28 -8.74 -0.92
C LEU A 118 11.14 -7.57 0.07
N ASN A 119 11.28 -6.33 -0.40
CA ASN A 119 11.05 -5.12 0.40
C ASN A 119 9.62 -5.02 0.94
N GLY A 120 8.64 -5.53 0.20
CA GLY A 120 7.26 -5.62 0.66
C GLY A 120 7.06 -6.71 1.72
N VAL A 121 7.75 -7.85 1.59
CA VAL A 121 7.76 -8.90 2.62
C VAL A 121 8.40 -8.38 3.90
N LEU A 122 9.57 -7.74 3.83
CA LEU A 122 10.26 -7.15 4.98
C LEU A 122 9.37 -6.17 5.72
N ASP A 123 8.82 -5.16 5.02
CA ASP A 123 7.94 -4.16 5.63
C ASP A 123 6.79 -4.81 6.39
N ARG A 124 6.10 -5.75 5.73
CA ARG A 124 4.93 -6.41 6.30
C ARG A 124 5.28 -7.22 7.55
N LEU A 125 6.35 -8.02 7.51
CA LEU A 125 6.70 -8.93 8.59
C LEU A 125 7.33 -8.20 9.79
N VAL A 126 8.20 -7.22 9.55
CA VAL A 126 8.80 -6.39 10.61
C VAL A 126 7.71 -5.59 11.34
N LYS A 127 6.87 -4.86 10.61
CA LYS A 127 5.76 -4.11 11.22
C LYS A 127 4.72 -5.02 11.87
N LYS A 128 4.56 -6.26 11.39
CA LYS A 128 3.68 -7.23 12.04
C LYS A 128 4.16 -7.52 13.46
N LEU A 129 5.45 -7.72 13.70
CA LEU A 129 5.93 -8.03 15.04
C LEU A 129 5.70 -6.88 16.02
N GLY A 130 5.97 -5.63 15.62
CA GLY A 130 5.62 -4.45 16.43
C GLY A 130 4.13 -4.34 16.79
N ARG A 131 3.24 -4.56 15.81
CA ARG A 131 1.79 -4.55 16.04
C ARG A 131 1.33 -5.69 16.96
N GLU A 132 1.94 -6.87 16.82
CA GLU A 132 1.66 -8.03 17.66
C GLU A 132 2.11 -7.79 19.10
N SER A 133 3.21 -7.07 19.35
CA SER A 133 3.60 -6.66 20.71
C SER A 133 2.53 -5.83 21.40
N ILE A 134 1.93 -4.88 20.68
CA ILE A 134 0.85 -4.04 21.22
C ILE A 134 -0.39 -4.87 21.51
N VAL A 135 -0.76 -5.79 20.61
CA VAL A 135 -1.91 -6.68 20.82
C VAL A 135 -1.66 -7.61 22.01
N HIS A 136 -0.48 -8.22 22.10
CA HIS A 136 -0.12 -9.10 23.21
C HIS A 136 -0.10 -8.36 24.56
N ALA A 137 0.41 -7.13 24.56
CA ALA A 137 0.38 -6.28 25.74
C ALA A 137 -1.07 -5.92 26.13
N ALA A 138 -1.92 -5.55 25.18
CA ALA A 138 -3.33 -5.26 25.44
C ALA A 138 -4.09 -6.49 25.99
N ASP A 139 -3.83 -7.67 25.43
CA ASP A 139 -4.48 -8.93 25.82
C ASP A 139 -4.07 -9.38 27.24
N SER A 140 -2.82 -9.13 27.63
CA SER A 140 -2.29 -9.47 28.96
C SER A 140 -2.52 -8.38 30.02
N ASP A 141 -2.97 -7.18 29.63
CA ASP A 141 -3.12 -6.05 30.54
C ASP A 141 -4.29 -6.27 31.52
N PRO A 142 -4.05 -6.25 32.86
CA PRO A 142 -5.10 -6.44 33.86
C PRO A 142 -6.18 -5.35 33.82
N LYS A 143 -5.90 -4.19 33.21
CA LYS A 143 -6.86 -3.11 33.01
C LYS A 143 -7.82 -3.37 31.83
N LYS A 144 -7.61 -4.46 31.08
CA LYS A 144 -8.46 -4.93 29.97
C LYS A 144 -8.81 -3.81 28.98
N PRO A 145 -7.81 -3.13 28.39
CA PRO A 145 -8.07 -2.12 27.38
C PRO A 145 -8.76 -2.75 26.17
N ARG A 146 -9.57 -1.94 25.50
CA ARG A 146 -9.95 -2.22 24.11
C ARG A 146 -8.90 -1.61 23.20
N TRP A 147 -8.86 -2.04 21.94
CA TRP A 147 -8.04 -1.36 20.95
C TRP A 147 -8.81 -1.13 19.65
N ALA A 148 -8.26 -0.24 18.82
CA ALA A 148 -8.75 0.06 17.48
C ALA A 148 -7.60 0.04 16.50
N ARG A 149 -7.90 -0.28 15.23
CA ARG A 149 -6.98 0.01 14.12
C ARG A 149 -7.18 1.48 13.74
N VAL A 150 -6.14 2.29 13.88
CA VAL A 150 -6.19 3.72 13.59
C VAL A 150 -5.41 4.00 12.31
N PRO A 151 -6.08 4.50 11.25
CA PRO A 151 -5.43 4.91 10.01
C PRO A 151 -4.39 6.00 10.26
N HIS A 152 -3.26 5.90 9.59
CA HIS A 152 -2.24 6.95 9.49
C HIS A 152 -1.90 7.13 8.01
N GLY A 153 -1.72 8.38 7.57
CA GLY A 153 -1.41 8.70 6.18
C GLY A 153 -2.42 8.15 5.17
N GLN A 154 -1.90 7.65 4.05
CA GLN A 154 -2.67 7.04 2.97
C GLN A 154 -3.00 5.59 3.32
N THR A 155 -4.27 5.31 3.65
CA THR A 155 -4.70 3.99 4.14
C THR A 155 -5.58 3.26 3.13
N CYS A 156 -5.24 2.01 2.81
CA CYS A 156 -6.01 1.18 1.88
C CYS A 156 -7.42 0.88 2.42
N ALA A 157 -8.36 0.53 1.52
CA ALA A 157 -9.75 0.33 1.92
C ALA A 157 -9.95 -0.88 2.84
N TRP A 158 -9.11 -1.91 2.74
CA TRP A 158 -9.15 -3.04 3.67
C TRP A 158 -8.87 -2.57 5.10
N CYS A 159 -7.83 -1.76 5.28
CA CYS A 159 -7.46 -1.20 6.56
C CYS A 159 -8.49 -0.17 7.06
N LEU A 160 -9.08 0.65 6.18
CA LEU A 160 -10.18 1.56 6.54
C LEU A 160 -11.43 0.80 7.01
N MET A 161 -11.77 -0.31 6.34
CA MET A 161 -12.85 -1.19 6.76
C MET A 161 -12.59 -1.82 8.13
N LEU A 162 -11.34 -2.22 8.43
CA LEU A 162 -11.01 -2.74 9.74
C LEU A 162 -11.00 -1.63 10.81
N ALA A 163 -10.59 -0.43 10.44
CA ALA A 163 -10.62 0.77 11.28
C ALA A 163 -12.04 1.27 11.57
N SER A 164 -13.00 1.03 10.68
CA SER A 164 -14.40 1.41 10.86
C SER A 164 -15.10 0.66 11.98
N ARG A 165 -14.48 -0.40 12.53
CA ARG A 165 -15.02 -1.09 13.70
C ARG A 165 -14.84 -0.31 15.00
N GLY A 166 -13.93 0.66 15.02
CA GLY A 166 -13.65 1.44 16.23
C GLY A 166 -12.99 0.61 17.33
N TRP A 167 -13.30 0.97 18.57
CA TRP A 167 -12.67 0.50 19.80
C TRP A 167 -13.33 -0.76 20.36
N VAL A 168 -13.49 -1.78 19.52
CA VAL A 168 -14.29 -2.98 19.85
C VAL A 168 -13.45 -4.23 20.07
N TYR A 169 -12.17 -4.22 19.69
CA TYR A 169 -11.32 -5.38 19.82
C TYR A 169 -10.91 -5.53 21.29
N LEU A 170 -11.26 -6.68 21.87
CA LEU A 170 -11.02 -7.01 23.28
C LEU A 170 -9.85 -7.98 23.43
N ASP A 171 -9.59 -8.79 22.42
CA ASP A 171 -8.54 -9.79 22.41
C ASP A 171 -8.14 -10.16 20.97
N ALA A 172 -7.00 -10.86 20.81
CA ALA A 172 -6.53 -11.36 19.52
C ALA A 172 -7.52 -12.29 18.79
N GLN A 173 -8.41 -12.97 19.51
CA GLN A 173 -9.35 -13.95 18.94
C GLN A 173 -10.55 -13.26 18.29
N SER A 174 -11.09 -12.23 18.93
CA SER A 174 -12.16 -11.36 18.40
C SER A 174 -11.69 -10.51 17.23
N ALA A 175 -10.38 -10.28 17.10
CA ALA A 175 -9.79 -9.54 16.00
C ALA A 175 -9.81 -10.27 14.65
N GLY A 176 -9.57 -11.59 14.62
CA GLY A 176 -9.63 -12.41 13.39
C GLY A 176 -8.88 -11.78 12.19
N ALA A 177 -9.59 -11.52 11.08
CA ALA A 177 -9.04 -10.88 9.87
C ALA A 177 -8.45 -9.46 10.12
N ALA A 178 -8.69 -8.86 11.28
CA ALA A 178 -8.07 -7.60 11.71
C ALA A 178 -6.57 -7.71 12.04
N ARG A 179 -5.96 -8.89 11.88
CA ARG A 179 -4.50 -9.10 11.94
C ARG A 179 -3.85 -9.19 10.55
N GLN A 180 -4.62 -9.00 9.48
CA GLN A 180 -4.09 -8.96 8.12
C GLN A 180 -3.65 -7.54 7.74
N TRP A 181 -2.49 -7.48 7.08
CA TRP A 181 -1.80 -6.25 6.67
C TRP A 181 -1.16 -6.48 5.30
N HIS A 182 -1.17 -5.43 4.48
CA HIS A 182 -0.37 -5.38 3.25
C HIS A 182 0.98 -4.72 3.54
N ALA A 183 1.90 -4.83 2.57
CA ALA A 183 3.15 -4.07 2.57
C ALA A 183 2.87 -2.56 2.43
N ASP A 184 3.74 -1.73 3.00
CA ASP A 184 3.63 -0.26 3.03
C ASP A 184 2.36 0.23 3.74
N CYS A 185 1.87 -0.55 4.71
CA CYS A 185 0.73 -0.15 5.54
C CYS A 185 1.21 0.65 6.75
N ASP A 186 0.65 1.84 6.95
CA ASP A 186 1.03 2.72 8.08
C ASP A 186 0.01 2.74 9.23
N CYS A 187 -1.10 2.00 9.16
CA CYS A 187 -2.06 2.02 10.27
C CYS A 187 -1.48 1.37 11.52
N GLN A 188 -1.92 1.87 12.66
CA GLN A 188 -1.43 1.46 13.97
C GLN A 188 -2.53 0.76 14.77
N ILE A 189 -2.12 -0.09 15.71
CA ILE A 189 -2.99 -0.60 16.76
C ILE A 189 -2.91 0.37 17.93
N VAL A 190 -4.06 0.90 18.37
CA VAL A 190 -4.11 1.90 19.43
C VAL A 190 -4.98 1.40 20.57
N PRO A 191 -4.46 1.33 21.81
CA PRO A 191 -5.23 0.93 22.98
C PRO A 191 -6.07 2.07 23.57
N ALA A 192 -7.10 1.68 24.31
CA ALA A 192 -8.03 2.55 25.00
C ALA A 192 -8.48 1.91 26.32
N TRP A 193 -8.24 2.61 27.42
CA TRP A 193 -8.63 2.17 28.75
C TRP A 193 -9.92 2.85 29.23
N GLY A 194 -10.72 2.10 29.99
CA GLY A 194 -11.93 2.61 30.63
C GLY A 194 -13.15 2.74 29.71
N LYS A 195 -14.15 3.51 30.18
CA LYS A 195 -15.45 3.65 29.49
C LYS A 195 -15.45 4.66 28.35
N LYS A 196 -14.44 5.54 28.26
CA LYS A 196 -14.34 6.56 27.22
C LYS A 196 -13.34 6.12 26.15
N THR A 197 -13.75 6.17 24.90
CA THR A 197 -12.87 5.93 23.76
C THR A 197 -12.07 7.20 23.43
N PRO A 198 -10.78 7.09 23.08
CA PRO A 198 -9.98 8.23 22.64
C PRO A 198 -10.59 8.90 21.41
N LYS A 199 -10.63 10.23 21.40
CA LYS A 199 -10.94 11.03 20.20
C LYS A 199 -9.63 11.42 19.54
N ILE A 200 -9.25 10.70 18.49
CA ILE A 200 -8.01 10.95 17.75
C ILE A 200 -8.35 11.87 16.57
N ALA A 201 -7.67 13.02 16.47
CA ALA A 201 -7.90 13.99 15.40
C ALA A 201 -7.82 13.33 14.02
N GLY A 202 -8.82 13.52 13.16
CA GLY A 202 -8.88 12.90 11.83
C GLY A 202 -9.22 11.41 11.80
N TYR A 203 -9.60 10.80 12.94
CA TYR A 203 -10.15 9.44 12.98
C TYR A 203 -11.59 9.48 13.48
N ASP A 204 -12.51 9.14 12.58
CA ASP A 204 -13.94 9.03 12.85
C ASP A 204 -14.40 7.62 12.47
N PRO A 205 -14.46 6.67 13.42
CA PRO A 205 -14.87 5.30 13.12
C PRO A 205 -16.33 5.21 12.66
N ASP A 206 -17.21 6.12 13.09
CA ASP A 206 -18.64 6.09 12.73
C ASP A 206 -18.83 6.55 11.28
N ALA A 207 -18.12 7.61 10.85
CA ALA A 207 -18.10 8.03 9.46
C ALA A 207 -17.48 6.98 8.54
N LEU A 208 -16.44 6.28 9.00
CA LEU A 208 -15.89 5.13 8.27
C LEU A 208 -16.92 3.98 8.23
N HIS A 209 -17.67 3.73 9.31
CA HIS A 209 -18.67 2.66 9.33
C HIS A 209 -19.81 2.95 8.35
N ALA A 210 -20.26 4.20 8.24
CA ALA A 210 -21.24 4.58 7.22
C ALA A 210 -20.73 4.31 5.79
N GLN A 211 -19.44 4.57 5.52
CA GLN A 211 -18.82 4.24 4.22
C GLN A 211 -18.75 2.72 3.99
N TYR A 212 -18.45 1.94 5.03
CA TYR A 212 -18.47 0.48 5.00
C TYR A 212 -19.83 -0.06 4.57
N GLU A 213 -20.90 0.40 5.23
CA GLU A 213 -22.25 -0.07 4.96
C GLU A 213 -22.69 0.29 3.55
N ALA A 214 -22.44 1.52 3.11
CA ALA A 214 -22.72 1.93 1.73
C ALA A 214 -21.95 1.09 0.70
N ALA A 215 -20.67 0.76 0.96
CA ALA A 215 -19.89 -0.11 0.10
C ALA A 215 -20.45 -1.54 0.06
N ARG A 216 -20.86 -2.09 1.21
CA ARG A 216 -21.49 -3.41 1.31
C ARG A 216 -22.80 -3.46 0.55
N ASP A 217 -23.66 -2.47 0.75
CA ASP A 217 -24.98 -2.40 0.14
C ASP A 217 -24.87 -2.25 -1.39
N ALA A 218 -23.86 -1.54 -1.89
CA ALA A 218 -23.54 -1.49 -3.32
C ALA A 218 -23.10 -2.85 -3.91
N VAL A 219 -22.44 -3.72 -3.14
CA VAL A 219 -22.16 -5.10 -3.57
C VAL A 219 -23.45 -5.91 -3.65
N VAL A 220 -24.29 -5.83 -2.61
CA VAL A 220 -25.58 -6.54 -2.55
C VAL A 220 -26.47 -6.14 -3.73
N ALA A 221 -26.60 -4.83 -4.00
CA ALA A 221 -27.41 -4.30 -5.10
C ALA A 221 -26.93 -4.79 -6.47
N ARG A 222 -25.61 -4.85 -6.72
CA ARG A 222 -25.03 -5.38 -7.98
C ARG A 222 -25.28 -6.87 -8.19
N LYS A 223 -25.61 -7.61 -7.14
CA LYS A 223 -25.84 -9.06 -7.18
C LYS A 223 -27.34 -9.42 -7.09
N GLN A 224 -28.23 -8.45 -7.33
CA GLN A 224 -29.68 -8.66 -7.37
C GLN A 224 -30.03 -9.88 -8.25
N GLY A 225 -30.66 -10.88 -7.63
CA GLY A 225 -30.99 -12.18 -8.22
C GLY A 225 -30.52 -13.40 -7.40
N LYS A 226 -29.60 -13.23 -6.44
CA LYS A 226 -29.14 -14.30 -5.54
C LYS A 226 -29.72 -14.15 -4.13
N HIS A 227 -30.88 -14.75 -3.86
CA HIS A 227 -31.45 -14.79 -2.51
C HIS A 227 -30.43 -15.35 -1.50
N GLY A 228 -30.27 -14.66 -0.36
CA GLY A 228 -29.36 -15.08 0.72
C GLY A 228 -27.88 -14.76 0.51
N TYR A 229 -27.52 -13.92 -0.47
CA TYR A 229 -26.13 -13.52 -0.71
C TYR A 229 -25.59 -12.57 0.38
N SER A 230 -24.51 -12.99 1.04
CA SER A 230 -23.72 -12.17 1.96
C SER A 230 -22.37 -11.84 1.31
N PRO A 231 -22.04 -10.55 1.09
CA PRO A 231 -20.74 -10.15 0.56
C PRO A 231 -19.57 -10.60 1.45
N SER A 232 -18.50 -11.09 0.84
CA SER A 232 -17.23 -11.29 1.53
C SER A 232 -16.58 -9.93 1.88
N LEU A 233 -15.72 -9.91 2.91
CA LEU A 233 -14.96 -8.71 3.27
C LEU A 233 -14.11 -8.18 2.08
N ALA A 234 -13.61 -9.08 1.23
CA ALA A 234 -12.83 -8.72 0.05
C ALA A 234 -13.70 -7.98 -0.99
N GLU A 235 -14.93 -8.44 -1.22
CA GLU A 235 -15.88 -7.77 -2.12
C GLU A 235 -16.27 -6.39 -1.59
N VAL A 236 -16.53 -6.27 -0.29
CA VAL A 236 -16.84 -4.97 0.33
C VAL A 236 -15.65 -4.02 0.25
N ALA A 237 -14.43 -4.48 0.55
CA ALA A 237 -13.23 -3.67 0.42
C ALA A 237 -12.95 -3.25 -1.05
N SER A 238 -13.28 -4.09 -2.03
CA SER A 238 -13.22 -3.72 -3.45
C SER A 238 -14.23 -2.63 -3.80
N SER A 239 -15.49 -2.79 -3.38
CA SER A 239 -16.55 -1.80 -3.56
C SER A 239 -16.19 -0.46 -2.92
N TRP A 240 -15.63 -0.49 -1.71
CA TRP A 240 -15.16 0.70 -1.02
C TRP A 240 -14.05 1.40 -1.80
N ARG A 241 -13.07 0.66 -2.33
CA ARG A 241 -11.99 1.23 -3.16
C ARG A 241 -12.55 2.04 -4.32
N GLU A 242 -13.54 1.48 -5.01
CA GLU A 242 -14.22 2.13 -6.13
C GLU A 242 -14.99 3.39 -5.71
N MET A 243 -15.59 3.40 -4.51
CA MET A 243 -16.46 4.48 -4.05
C MET A 243 -15.71 5.64 -3.39
N TYR A 244 -14.77 5.35 -2.49
CA TYR A 244 -14.24 6.34 -1.54
C TYR A 244 -12.72 6.53 -1.57
N ASN A 245 -12.00 5.55 -2.13
CA ASN A 245 -10.53 5.60 -2.21
C ASN A 245 -10.00 5.89 -3.61
N ARG A 246 -10.88 6.22 -4.58
CA ARG A 246 -10.42 6.89 -5.80
C ARG A 246 -9.65 8.15 -5.40
N GLY A 247 -8.33 8.16 -5.66
CA GLY A 247 -7.44 9.27 -5.34
C GLY A 247 -6.96 9.39 -3.87
N ARG A 248 -7.29 8.46 -2.95
CA ARG A 248 -6.82 8.50 -1.54
C ARG A 248 -5.87 7.35 -1.16
N GLY A 249 -4.88 7.11 -2.02
CA GLY A 249 -3.64 6.47 -1.56
C GLY A 249 -3.55 4.94 -1.63
N GLU A 250 -4.45 4.31 -2.36
CA GLU A 250 -3.94 3.46 -3.45
C GLU A 250 -3.84 4.38 -4.66
N SER A 251 -2.87 5.30 -4.67
CA SER A 251 -2.37 5.71 -5.95
C SER A 251 -1.83 4.41 -6.55
N VAL A 252 -2.43 3.94 -7.63
CA VAL A 252 -1.64 3.63 -8.82
C VAL A 252 -0.30 4.37 -8.68
N GLN A 253 0.79 3.68 -8.35
CA GLN A 253 2.11 4.26 -8.11
C GLN A 253 2.37 5.31 -9.19
N MET A 254 2.13 6.59 -8.89
CA MET A 254 2.19 7.64 -9.91
C MET A 254 3.65 8.04 -10.01
N PRO A 255 4.35 7.66 -11.10
CA PRO A 255 5.79 7.80 -11.12
C PRO A 255 6.17 9.27 -11.03
N LYS A 256 7.26 9.55 -10.32
CA LYS A 256 7.70 10.94 -10.05
C LYS A 256 7.87 11.75 -11.33
N VAL A 257 8.31 11.11 -12.42
CA VAL A 257 8.43 11.69 -13.77
C VAL A 257 7.13 12.29 -14.31
N LEU A 258 5.95 11.89 -13.82
CA LEU A 258 4.68 12.48 -14.28
C LEU A 258 4.27 13.75 -13.52
N ARG A 259 4.92 14.04 -12.37
CA ARG A 259 4.54 15.13 -11.45
C ARG A 259 5.68 16.07 -11.08
N ASP A 260 6.85 15.90 -11.70
CA ASP A 260 8.04 16.69 -11.41
C ASP A 260 8.91 16.83 -12.67
N TYR A 261 9.07 18.07 -13.16
CA TYR A 261 9.90 18.37 -14.33
C TYR A 261 11.37 17.99 -14.13
N SER A 262 11.89 18.07 -12.90
CA SER A 262 13.28 17.69 -12.59
C SER A 262 13.57 16.20 -12.85
N SER A 263 12.51 15.39 -13.02
CA SER A 263 12.60 13.95 -13.27
C SER A 263 12.48 13.60 -14.76
N GLY A 264 12.55 14.59 -15.67
CA GLY A 264 12.58 14.37 -17.11
C GLY A 264 11.23 14.49 -17.84
N TRP A 265 10.17 14.97 -17.16
CA TRP A 265 8.92 15.31 -17.82
C TRP A 265 9.14 16.49 -18.77
N PRO A 266 8.63 16.46 -20.01
CA PRO A 266 8.80 17.59 -20.92
C PRO A 266 8.07 18.84 -20.42
N GLU A 267 8.76 19.98 -20.31
CA GLU A 267 8.20 21.23 -19.76
C GLU A 267 7.02 21.80 -20.57
N TYR A 268 6.93 21.43 -21.85
CA TYR A 268 5.81 21.78 -22.72
C TYR A 268 4.52 20.98 -22.40
N LEU A 269 4.60 19.97 -21.54
CA LEU A 269 3.45 19.24 -21.01
C LEU A 269 3.10 19.71 -19.60
N GLU A 270 1.81 19.79 -19.29
CA GLU A 270 1.35 19.98 -17.91
C GLU A 270 1.79 18.78 -17.05
N LEU A 271 2.19 19.05 -15.82
CA LEU A 271 2.38 18.00 -14.83
C LEU A 271 1.03 17.32 -14.55
N LEU A 272 1.04 16.00 -14.50
CA LEU A 272 -0.15 15.25 -14.15
C LEU A 272 -0.41 15.37 -12.65
N ARG A 273 -1.69 15.28 -12.29
CA ARG A 273 -2.18 15.11 -10.93
C ARG A 273 -2.63 13.66 -10.74
N PRO A 274 -2.64 13.12 -9.51
CA PRO A 274 -3.07 11.74 -9.26
C PRO A 274 -4.43 11.38 -9.85
N GLY A 275 -5.39 12.32 -9.81
CA GLY A 275 -6.72 12.13 -10.42
C GLY A 275 -6.68 12.08 -11.96
N GLN A 276 -5.81 12.85 -12.61
CA GLN A 276 -5.60 12.80 -14.06
C GLN A 276 -4.93 11.48 -14.45
N TRP A 277 -3.91 11.04 -13.69
CA TRP A 277 -3.25 9.75 -13.94
C TRP A 277 -4.21 8.57 -13.79
N GLN A 278 -5.06 8.60 -12.75
CA GLN A 278 -6.11 7.60 -12.59
C GLN A 278 -7.13 7.66 -13.73
N HIS A 279 -7.48 8.85 -14.23
CA HIS A 279 -8.37 9.01 -15.37
C HIS A 279 -7.78 8.42 -16.65
N ILE A 280 -6.52 8.74 -16.94
CA ILE A 280 -5.75 8.24 -18.09
C ILE A 280 -5.68 6.70 -18.09
N LEU A 281 -5.62 6.08 -16.91
CA LEU A 281 -5.63 4.61 -16.79
C LEU A 281 -7.03 3.98 -16.76
N ALA A 282 -8.08 4.75 -16.47
CA ALA A 282 -9.43 4.23 -16.24
C ALA A 282 -10.45 4.56 -17.35
N ARG A 283 -10.16 5.51 -18.24
CA ARG A 283 -11.05 5.91 -19.35
C ARG A 283 -10.32 5.84 -20.69
N HIS A 284 -10.81 4.98 -21.58
CA HIS A 284 -10.28 4.82 -22.93
C HIS A 284 -11.36 5.14 -23.96
N GLY A 285 -11.08 6.05 -24.89
CA GLY A 285 -11.69 6.13 -26.23
C GLY A 285 -13.21 5.92 -26.34
N GLU A 286 -13.66 5.26 -27.43
CA GLU A 286 -15.05 5.08 -27.90
C GLU A 286 -16.01 4.37 -26.90
N GLY A 287 -16.23 4.95 -25.71
CA GLY A 287 -17.38 4.63 -24.84
C GLY A 287 -17.29 3.36 -23.99
N GLY A 288 -16.09 2.85 -23.66
CA GLY A 288 -15.93 1.65 -22.82
C GLY A 288 -15.66 1.92 -21.32
N ASN A 289 -16.18 1.06 -20.43
CA ASN A 289 -15.80 1.01 -19.01
C ASN A 289 -14.64 0.00 -18.80
N ALA A 290 -13.58 0.43 -18.11
CA ALA A 290 -12.36 -0.33 -17.80
C ALA A 290 -12.65 -1.70 -17.12
N PRO A 291 -12.12 -2.82 -17.65
CA PRO A 291 -10.73 -3.22 -17.33
C PRO A 291 -10.00 -4.01 -18.45
N THR A 292 -8.65 -3.99 -18.46
CA THR A 292 -7.68 -4.86 -19.23
C THR A 292 -6.83 -4.23 -20.35
N THR A 293 -6.84 -2.92 -20.55
CA THR A 293 -6.19 -2.30 -21.72
C THR A 293 -4.67 -2.52 -21.80
N PHE A 294 -3.92 -2.46 -20.69
CA PHE A 294 -2.45 -2.61 -20.68
C PHE A 294 -1.93 -3.99 -20.26
N GLY A 295 -2.81 -5.00 -20.17
CA GLY A 295 -2.41 -6.35 -19.75
C GLY A 295 -1.80 -6.39 -18.35
N THR A 296 -0.56 -6.88 -18.25
CA THR A 296 0.20 -7.05 -16.99
C THR A 296 1.13 -5.90 -16.65
N LEU A 297 1.17 -4.83 -17.46
CA LEU A 297 2.07 -3.70 -17.22
C LEU A 297 1.66 -2.93 -15.96
N ASP A 298 2.65 -2.62 -15.13
CA ASP A 298 2.40 -1.85 -13.92
C ASP A 298 2.36 -0.32 -14.24
N PRO A 299 1.86 0.52 -13.33
CA PRO A 299 1.77 1.95 -13.59
C PRO A 299 3.11 2.66 -13.83
N GLY A 300 4.22 2.11 -13.32
CA GLY A 300 5.58 2.55 -13.62
C GLY A 300 5.90 2.34 -15.09
N ASP A 301 5.65 1.13 -15.58
CA ASP A 301 5.87 0.77 -16.98
C ASP A 301 5.03 1.64 -17.92
N ILE A 302 3.74 1.84 -17.60
CA ILE A 302 2.84 2.66 -18.42
C ILE A 302 3.30 4.12 -18.48
N ALA A 303 3.87 4.66 -17.39
CA ALA A 303 4.44 6.01 -17.40
C ALA A 303 5.69 6.12 -18.29
N ILE A 304 6.53 5.08 -18.32
CA ILE A 304 7.69 5.02 -19.22
C ILE A 304 7.24 4.98 -20.68
N LEU A 305 6.20 4.19 -21.00
CA LEU A 305 5.61 4.17 -22.33
C LEU A 305 5.05 5.54 -22.71
N LEU A 306 4.29 6.17 -21.80
CA LEU A 306 3.78 7.51 -21.99
C LEU A 306 4.91 8.49 -22.30
N LEU A 307 5.98 8.49 -21.50
CA LEU A 307 7.15 9.34 -21.70
C LEU A 307 7.79 9.11 -23.08
N GLY A 308 8.01 7.85 -23.46
CA GLY A 308 8.62 7.48 -24.73
C GLY A 308 7.78 7.84 -25.96
N VAL A 309 6.46 7.92 -25.82
CA VAL A 309 5.55 8.36 -26.87
C VAL A 309 5.53 9.88 -26.96
N VAL A 310 5.33 10.59 -25.84
CA VAL A 310 5.25 12.05 -25.85
C VAL A 310 6.59 12.73 -26.16
N GLN A 311 7.73 12.06 -26.01
CA GLN A 311 9.03 12.61 -26.40
C GLN A 311 9.37 12.42 -27.88
N THR A 312 8.47 11.85 -28.70
CA THR A 312 8.65 11.82 -30.16
C THR A 312 8.70 13.23 -30.76
N PRO A 313 9.47 13.46 -31.84
CA PRO A 313 9.50 14.72 -32.55
C PRO A 313 8.10 15.25 -32.87
N ARG A 314 7.86 16.54 -32.68
CA ARG A 314 6.53 17.16 -32.95
C ARG A 314 6.06 17.03 -34.39
N SER A 315 6.98 16.83 -35.33
CA SER A 315 6.67 16.54 -36.73
C SER A 315 5.94 15.20 -36.92
N GLU A 316 6.02 14.29 -35.94
CA GLU A 316 5.35 12.97 -35.94
C GLU A 316 3.97 13.00 -35.28
N TRP A 317 3.54 14.15 -34.74
CA TRP A 317 2.25 14.28 -34.06
C TRP A 317 1.18 14.61 -35.09
N GLU A 318 0.15 13.77 -35.16
CA GLU A 318 -0.96 13.96 -36.08
C GLU A 318 -2.04 14.85 -35.43
N PRO A 319 -2.74 15.71 -36.19
CA PRO A 319 -3.90 16.42 -35.69
C PRO A 319 -4.98 15.45 -35.20
N GLY A 320 -5.53 15.71 -34.01
CA GLY A 320 -6.62 14.93 -33.44
C GLY A 320 -7.98 15.29 -34.02
N LYS A 321 -9.03 14.62 -33.51
CA LYS A 321 -10.41 14.77 -33.99
C LYS A 321 -11.01 16.16 -33.72
N PHE A 322 -10.48 16.87 -32.74
CA PHE A 322 -10.97 18.20 -32.33
C PHE A 322 -9.87 19.26 -32.53
N PRO A 323 -10.23 20.54 -32.73
CA PRO A 323 -9.25 21.63 -32.75
C PRO A 323 -8.34 21.61 -31.53
N GLU A 324 -7.07 21.98 -31.70
CA GLU A 324 -6.07 22.00 -30.63
C GLU A 324 -5.86 20.63 -29.94
N THR A 325 -6.17 19.52 -30.62
CA THR A 325 -5.83 18.17 -30.15
C THR A 325 -4.85 17.51 -31.10
N TYR A 326 -4.03 16.61 -30.56
CA TYR A 326 -3.06 15.83 -31.31
C TYR A 326 -3.08 14.38 -30.86
N VAL A 327 -2.70 13.50 -31.76
CA VAL A 327 -2.57 12.07 -31.56
C VAL A 327 -1.15 11.67 -31.91
N ILE A 328 -0.52 10.92 -31.02
CA ILE A 328 0.85 10.45 -31.15
C ILE A 328 0.80 8.94 -31.13
N THR A 329 1.36 8.31 -32.15
CA THR A 329 1.33 6.85 -32.25
C THR A 329 2.74 6.29 -32.40
N LYS A 330 3.09 5.31 -31.57
CA LYS A 330 4.43 4.70 -31.59
C LYS A 330 4.34 3.18 -31.46
N GLU A 331 5.04 2.47 -32.32
CA GLU A 331 5.21 1.03 -32.20
C GLU A 331 6.26 0.71 -31.13
N ILE A 332 5.90 -0.10 -30.13
CA ILE A 332 6.82 -0.50 -29.06
C ILE A 332 7.07 -2.00 -29.12
N PRO A 333 8.34 -2.46 -29.25
CA PRO A 333 8.66 -3.88 -29.32
C PRO A 333 8.04 -4.68 -28.18
N ARG A 334 7.39 -5.81 -28.50
CA ARG A 334 6.71 -6.74 -27.57
C ARG A 334 5.46 -6.20 -26.87
N ILE A 335 5.14 -4.90 -27.00
CA ILE A 335 3.94 -4.27 -26.42
C ILE A 335 2.91 -3.96 -27.50
N GLY A 336 3.35 -3.63 -28.71
CA GLY A 336 2.50 -3.22 -29.83
C GLY A 336 2.41 -1.71 -29.98
N LYS A 337 1.47 -1.25 -30.80
CA LYS A 337 1.27 0.16 -31.08
C LYS A 337 0.61 0.87 -29.90
N ILE A 338 1.20 1.95 -29.42
CA ILE A 338 0.64 2.81 -28.36
C ILE A 338 0.19 4.12 -28.97
N LEU A 339 -1.00 4.58 -28.58
CA LEU A 339 -1.57 5.87 -28.93
C LEU A 339 -1.70 6.73 -27.68
N VAL A 340 -1.22 7.99 -27.77
CA VAL A 340 -1.39 9.03 -26.76
C VAL A 340 -2.14 10.20 -27.37
N ALA A 341 -3.21 10.65 -26.72
CA ALA A 341 -3.94 11.85 -27.10
C ALA A 341 -3.57 13.01 -26.19
N VAL A 342 -3.32 14.16 -26.79
CA VAL A 342 -3.00 15.40 -26.09
C VAL A 342 -3.89 16.54 -26.58
N SER A 343 -4.28 17.42 -25.67
CA SER A 343 -4.95 18.68 -25.98
C SER A 343 -4.00 19.84 -25.70
N LYS A 344 -4.14 20.95 -26.42
CA LYS A 344 -3.45 22.19 -26.13
C LYS A 344 -4.42 23.12 -25.41
N GLU A 345 -3.99 23.60 -24.25
CA GLU A 345 -4.69 24.58 -23.43
C GLU A 345 -3.66 25.66 -23.08
N ASP A 346 -3.89 26.88 -23.57
CA ASP A 346 -2.92 27.98 -23.54
C ASP A 346 -1.55 27.61 -24.16
N ASP A 347 -0.45 27.85 -23.44
CA ASP A 347 0.92 27.57 -23.86
C ASP A 347 1.39 26.15 -23.50
N LYS A 348 0.52 25.32 -22.92
CA LYS A 348 0.86 23.95 -22.50
C LYS A 348 0.01 22.90 -23.18
N LEU A 349 0.55 21.70 -23.25
CA LEU A 349 -0.20 20.53 -23.68
C LEU A 349 -0.52 19.63 -22.50
N LYS A 350 -1.66 18.98 -22.59
CA LYS A 350 -2.18 18.12 -21.54
C LYS A 350 -2.43 16.74 -22.10
N VAL A 351 -1.96 15.72 -21.39
CA VAL A 351 -2.22 14.33 -21.73
C VAL A 351 -3.64 14.00 -21.34
N GLU A 352 -4.46 13.61 -22.31
CA GLU A 352 -5.86 13.26 -22.10
C GLU A 352 -6.04 11.74 -21.97
N SER A 353 -5.28 10.94 -22.72
CA SER A 353 -5.36 9.47 -22.64
C SER A 353 -4.14 8.77 -23.22
N ILE A 354 -3.97 7.51 -22.82
CA ILE A 354 -3.02 6.55 -23.40
C ILE A 354 -3.71 5.20 -23.54
N TYR A 355 -3.53 4.51 -24.67
CA TYR A 355 -4.00 3.14 -24.84
C TYR A 355 -3.23 2.41 -25.94
N PRO A 356 -3.04 1.09 -25.81
CA PRO A 356 -2.61 0.25 -26.91
C PRO A 356 -3.69 0.26 -28.01
N PHE A 357 -3.21 0.40 -29.23
CA PHE A 357 -3.96 0.49 -30.46
C PHE A 357 -3.64 -0.74 -31.30
N ARG A 358 -4.66 -1.39 -31.86
CA ARG A 358 -4.48 -2.52 -32.78
C ARG A 358 -4.49 -2.04 -34.22
#